data_AF-A0AAV6V4D3-F1
#
_entry.id   AF-A0AAV6V4D3-F1
#
_cell.length_a   1.000
_cell.length_b   1.000
_cell.length_c   1.000
_cell.angle_alpha   90.00
_cell.angle_beta   90.00
_cell.angle_gamma   90.00
#
_symmetry.space_group_name_H-M   'P 1'
#
loop_
_entity.id
_entity.type
_entity.pdbx_description
1 polymer ?
#
loop_
_entity_poly.entity_id
_entity_poly.type
_entity_poly.pdbx_seq_one_letter_code
_entity_poly.pdbx_strand_id
1 'polypeptide(L)'
;MSIQEDNIRVNIDYINELKTQFSNLIFQRIENTCGVFVTNPENKSFANDPRIVTETVAKHIFRQNIWPWTGDSSCKKLHYFTLGEDTKDIYKFDDPDNLQPNENYAVQNVGHATQIIYLPNCTILTDPIFNSMLWVIYDEKTESHPKICNLPKIDVVLISHNHRDHTDEASLRKILLHHNEKGWNAPKAFVPMGDKKLFESFGFEVVIEVEWFTKISLVKENGNTTDLICIPADHRSGRFLSDHHKSLVIGWVISDDEGDIIFKFSGDTRPLTDENQNAVDGVLWNEIANKANNKGKPYKDMFIPDIICFEPSGPNYTRCDMSVTHQSASYSALLKFVEAQNIAHFGNRNVMEVLEKVQTVMMHQNKFELGPDRFNEGLFVVKKLILLLEKDHEELEKELAKEESKLKLNLDKNALKKLTFLSRPLISVLPAHTSLIVHAKNFIIQEIFEITPKLQGLDSAKVNEILIKYLKINKKFLKIGERMSPKQLKTLQFDIELVKKYITKEKF
;
A
#
# COMPACT_ATOMS: atom_id res chain seq x y z
N MET A 1 26.18 3.84 12.34
CA MET A 1 27.26 3.72 11.34
C MET A 1 26.70 4.04 9.96
N SER A 2 27.28 4.97 9.20
CA SER A 2 26.79 5.33 7.85
C SER A 2 27.21 4.33 6.77
N ILE A 3 26.36 4.10 5.78
CA ILE A 3 26.71 3.32 4.58
C ILE A 3 27.54 4.20 3.64
N GLN A 4 28.77 3.78 3.28
CA GLN A 4 29.59 4.44 2.24
C GLN A 4 29.21 3.91 0.85
N GLU A 5 29.50 4.68 -0.21
CA GLU A 5 29.19 4.29 -1.60
C GLU A 5 29.87 2.98 -2.03
N ASP A 6 31.13 2.78 -1.63
CA ASP A 6 31.92 1.60 -1.97
C ASP A 6 31.37 0.29 -1.38
N ASN A 7 30.39 0.39 -0.48
CA ASN A 7 29.75 -0.74 0.17
C ASN A 7 28.39 -1.12 -0.44
N ILE A 8 28.03 -0.59 -1.61
CA ILE A 8 26.81 -0.99 -2.32
C ILE A 8 27.17 -1.99 -3.40
N ARG A 9 26.50 -3.15 -3.40
CA ARG A 9 26.58 -4.12 -4.51
C ARG A 9 25.25 -4.18 -5.22
N VAL A 10 25.25 -3.98 -6.54
CA VAL A 10 24.05 -4.06 -7.37
C VAL A 10 24.12 -5.31 -8.24
N ASN A 11 23.16 -6.21 -8.06
CA ASN A 11 23.00 -7.42 -8.87
C ASN A 11 21.76 -7.27 -9.76
N ILE A 12 21.98 -6.84 -11.00
CA ILE A 12 20.95 -6.76 -12.04
C ILE A 12 20.59 -8.13 -12.62
N ASP A 13 21.38 -9.17 -12.35
CA ASP A 13 21.19 -10.54 -12.82
C ASP A 13 20.51 -11.43 -11.79
N TYR A 14 20.06 -10.88 -10.67
CA TYR A 14 19.30 -11.61 -9.64
C TYR A 14 18.04 -12.26 -10.22
N ILE A 15 17.43 -11.68 -11.27
CA ILE A 15 16.36 -12.34 -12.01
C ILE A 15 16.76 -13.71 -12.60
N ASN A 16 18.02 -13.88 -13.01
CA ASN A 16 18.51 -15.13 -13.58
C ASN A 16 18.69 -16.20 -12.48
N GLU A 17 19.10 -15.78 -11.29
CA GLU A 17 19.13 -16.63 -10.09
C GLU A 17 17.72 -17.13 -9.77
N LEU A 18 16.74 -16.21 -9.70
CA LEU A 18 15.34 -16.56 -9.47
C LEU A 18 14.78 -17.50 -10.55
N LYS A 19 15.06 -17.26 -11.83
CA LYS A 19 14.64 -18.16 -12.93
C LYS A 19 15.26 -19.56 -12.81
N THR A 20 16.49 -19.64 -12.33
CA THR A 20 17.18 -20.92 -12.11
C THR A 20 16.54 -21.69 -10.96
N GLN A 21 16.20 -20.99 -9.88
CA GLN A 21 15.61 -21.59 -8.67
C GLN A 21 14.12 -21.92 -8.83
N PHE A 22 13.39 -21.11 -9.58
CA PHE A 22 11.95 -21.22 -9.79
C PHE A 22 11.63 -21.34 -11.28
N SER A 23 12.07 -22.43 -11.91
CA SER A 23 11.91 -22.65 -13.35
C SER A 23 10.46 -22.68 -13.84
N ASN A 24 9.51 -22.92 -12.94
CA ASN A 24 8.07 -22.93 -13.24
C ASN A 24 7.40 -21.55 -13.11
N LEU A 25 8.11 -20.54 -12.61
CA LEU A 25 7.59 -19.18 -12.46
C LEU A 25 8.08 -18.28 -13.60
N ILE A 26 7.28 -17.27 -13.91
CA ILE A 26 7.59 -16.30 -14.95
C ILE A 26 8.13 -15.02 -14.30
N PHE A 27 9.41 -14.75 -14.52
CA PHE A 27 10.03 -13.48 -14.16
C PHE A 27 10.27 -12.65 -15.43
N GLN A 28 9.52 -11.56 -15.57
CA GLN A 28 9.63 -10.65 -16.71
C GLN A 28 10.59 -9.51 -16.39
N ARG A 29 11.54 -9.23 -17.29
CA ARG A 29 12.13 -7.90 -17.34
C ARG A 29 11.17 -7.03 -18.15
N ILE A 30 10.84 -5.85 -17.65
CA ILE A 30 10.11 -4.89 -18.47
C ILE A 30 11.11 -4.28 -19.45
N GLU A 31 11.06 -4.75 -20.70
CA GLU A 31 11.85 -4.17 -21.78
C GLU A 31 11.42 -2.72 -22.02
N ASN A 32 12.39 -1.81 -22.05
CA ASN A 32 12.18 -0.45 -22.49
C ASN A 32 11.88 -0.44 -24.00
N THR A 33 10.63 -0.65 -24.37
CA THR A 33 10.19 -0.59 -25.76
C THR A 33 9.79 0.84 -26.10
N CYS A 34 10.60 1.49 -26.93
CA CYS A 34 10.37 2.88 -27.40
C CYS A 34 10.28 3.96 -26.30
N GLY A 35 10.93 3.77 -25.14
CA GLY A 35 10.96 4.78 -24.07
C GLY A 35 9.76 4.75 -23.12
N VAL A 36 9.03 3.63 -23.06
CA VAL A 36 7.78 3.51 -22.28
C VAL A 36 7.78 2.23 -21.44
N PHE A 37 7.53 2.37 -20.14
CA PHE A 37 7.42 1.29 -19.15
C PHE A 37 5.94 1.03 -18.81
N VAL A 38 5.23 0.37 -19.72
CA VAL A 38 3.83 0.01 -19.46
C VAL A 38 3.75 -1.33 -18.72
N THR A 39 3.30 -1.30 -17.47
CA THR A 39 3.08 -2.51 -16.65
C THR A 39 1.84 -3.31 -17.08
N ASN A 40 0.77 -2.63 -17.51
CA ASN A 40 -0.44 -3.24 -18.04
C ASN A 40 -1.02 -2.44 -19.24
N PRO A 41 -1.49 -3.10 -20.32
CA PRO A 41 -2.20 -2.44 -21.42
C PRO A 41 -3.36 -1.50 -21.02
N GLU A 42 -4.12 -1.83 -19.98
CA GLU A 42 -5.21 -1.00 -19.43
C GLU A 42 -4.70 0.33 -18.84
N ASN A 43 -3.41 0.40 -18.49
CA ASN A 43 -2.75 1.60 -17.98
C ASN A 43 -2.30 2.56 -19.11
N LYS A 44 -2.34 2.15 -20.39
CA LYS A 44 -1.76 2.90 -21.54
C LYS A 44 -2.45 4.21 -21.88
N SER A 45 -3.67 4.45 -21.42
CA SER A 45 -4.57 5.43 -22.01
C SER A 45 -4.74 6.68 -21.15
N PHE A 46 -4.28 7.83 -21.66
CA PHE A 46 -4.73 9.16 -21.21
C PHE A 46 -6.26 9.32 -21.37
N ALA A 47 -6.85 8.58 -22.32
CA ALA A 47 -8.26 8.65 -22.70
C ALA A 47 -9.18 7.79 -21.81
N ASN A 48 -8.64 6.97 -20.89
CA ASN A 48 -9.49 6.12 -20.05
C ASN A 48 -10.25 6.92 -19.00
N ASP A 49 -9.78 8.11 -18.61
CA ASP A 49 -10.75 9.14 -18.26
C ASP A 49 -10.26 10.61 -18.15
N PRO A 50 -10.48 11.50 -19.13
CA PRO A 50 -10.48 12.94 -18.87
C PRO A 50 -11.56 13.33 -17.84
N ARG A 51 -12.59 12.48 -17.60
CA ARG A 51 -13.50 12.65 -16.47
C ARG A 51 -12.75 12.50 -15.14
N ILE A 52 -11.71 11.68 -14.95
CA ILE A 52 -11.03 11.60 -13.63
C ILE A 52 -10.41 12.94 -13.24
N VAL A 53 -9.67 13.58 -14.16
CA VAL A 53 -9.06 14.90 -13.89
C VAL A 53 -10.14 15.96 -13.78
N THR A 54 -11.12 15.97 -14.70
CA THR A 54 -12.20 16.96 -14.70
C THR A 54 -13.12 16.80 -13.50
N GLU A 55 -13.41 15.57 -13.07
CA GLU A 55 -14.29 15.20 -11.95
C GLU A 55 -13.57 15.39 -10.62
N THR A 56 -12.27 15.10 -10.52
CA THR A 56 -11.49 15.40 -9.30
C THR A 56 -11.39 16.91 -9.11
N VAL A 57 -11.02 17.66 -10.16
CA VAL A 57 -10.91 19.13 -10.11
C VAL A 57 -12.29 19.79 -9.97
N ALA A 58 -13.31 19.35 -10.70
CA ALA A 58 -14.65 19.92 -10.58
C ALA A 58 -15.35 19.55 -9.28
N LYS A 59 -15.20 18.31 -8.76
CA LYS A 59 -15.69 17.95 -7.41
C LYS A 59 -15.00 18.79 -6.35
N HIS A 60 -13.69 19.05 -6.47
CA HIS A 60 -12.96 19.91 -5.55
C HIS A 60 -13.50 21.35 -5.60
N ILE A 61 -13.61 21.96 -6.78
CA ILE A 61 -14.17 23.30 -6.97
C ILE A 61 -15.62 23.38 -6.45
N PHE A 62 -16.44 22.37 -6.70
CA PHE A 62 -17.83 22.31 -6.23
C PHE A 62 -17.92 22.12 -4.71
N ARG A 63 -17.07 21.26 -4.12
CA ARG A 63 -16.98 21.06 -2.66
C ARG A 63 -16.56 22.34 -1.94
N GLN A 64 -15.58 23.05 -2.47
CA GLN A 64 -15.08 24.30 -1.88
C GLN A 64 -16.10 25.44 -2.01
N ASN A 65 -16.81 25.56 -3.15
CA ASN A 65 -17.59 26.76 -3.46
C ASN A 65 -19.11 26.61 -3.35
N ILE A 66 -19.67 25.39 -3.50
CA ILE A 66 -21.12 25.18 -3.65
C ILE A 66 -21.68 24.29 -2.52
N TRP A 67 -20.91 23.32 -2.05
CA TRP A 67 -21.31 22.38 -0.98
C TRP A 67 -21.70 23.03 0.37
N PRO A 68 -21.11 24.17 0.81
CA PRO A 68 -21.57 24.87 2.01
C PRO A 68 -23.04 25.32 1.95
N TRP A 69 -23.62 25.41 0.74
CA TRP A 69 -24.99 25.87 0.50
C TRP A 69 -25.99 24.71 0.33
N THR A 70 -25.52 23.47 0.16
CA THR A 70 -26.37 22.29 -0.09
C THR A 70 -26.48 21.39 1.15
N GLY A 71 -27.31 21.79 2.12
CA GLY A 71 -28.03 20.93 3.07
C GLY A 71 -27.29 19.86 3.91
N ASP A 72 -27.47 19.94 5.23
CA ASP A 72 -26.94 19.12 6.34
C ASP A 72 -27.00 17.57 6.22
N SER A 73 -27.84 17.00 5.35
CA SER A 73 -28.06 15.54 5.27
C SER A 73 -26.95 14.76 4.56
N SER A 74 -26.21 15.38 3.63
CA SER A 74 -25.02 14.78 2.99
C SER A 74 -23.79 14.87 3.90
N CYS A 75 -23.64 16.00 4.63
CA CYS A 75 -22.63 16.18 5.66
C CYS A 75 -22.73 15.11 6.76
N LYS A 76 -23.94 14.76 7.21
CA LYS A 76 -24.16 13.74 8.26
C LYS A 76 -23.63 12.33 7.93
N LYS A 77 -23.67 11.88 6.67
CA LYS A 77 -23.18 10.54 6.27
C LYS A 77 -21.66 10.46 6.25
N LEU A 78 -20.97 11.53 5.87
CA LEU A 78 -19.51 11.64 6.00
C LEU A 78 -19.11 11.93 7.46
N HIS A 79 -19.92 12.67 8.22
CA HIS A 79 -19.68 12.93 9.64
C HIS A 79 -19.67 11.63 10.49
N TYR A 80 -20.36 10.59 10.04
CA TYR A 80 -20.33 9.26 10.64
C TYR A 80 -18.90 8.70 10.78
N PHE A 81 -18.04 8.92 9.78
CA PHE A 81 -16.65 8.46 9.82
C PHE A 81 -15.74 9.35 10.69
N THR A 82 -16.09 10.62 10.93
CA THR A 82 -15.35 11.52 11.84
C THR A 82 -15.72 11.35 13.32
N LEU A 83 -16.89 10.77 13.64
CA LEU A 83 -17.38 10.66 15.01
C LEU A 83 -16.48 9.70 15.81
N GLY A 84 -15.49 10.26 16.50
CA GLY A 84 -14.53 9.53 17.34
C GLY A 84 -13.11 9.45 16.79
N GLU A 85 -12.81 10.03 15.62
CA GLU A 85 -11.43 10.19 15.16
C GLU A 85 -10.78 11.36 15.90
N ASP A 86 -9.98 11.07 16.92
CA ASP A 86 -9.10 12.07 17.49
C ASP A 86 -7.79 12.11 16.71
N THR A 87 -7.72 12.98 15.70
CA THR A 87 -6.57 13.13 14.80
C THR A 87 -5.33 13.73 15.46
N LYS A 88 -5.44 14.27 16.67
CA LYS A 88 -4.34 14.99 17.34
C LYS A 88 -3.32 14.07 18.01
N ASP A 89 -3.69 12.82 18.27
CA ASP A 89 -2.85 11.84 18.99
C ASP A 89 -2.64 10.51 18.22
N ILE A 90 -2.95 10.47 16.91
CA ILE A 90 -2.87 9.24 16.09
C ILE A 90 -1.43 8.87 15.69
N TYR A 91 -0.42 9.67 16.01
CA TYR A 91 0.96 9.37 15.62
C TYR A 91 1.93 9.75 16.73
N LYS A 92 2.22 8.80 17.62
CA LYS A 92 3.34 8.92 18.57
C LYS A 92 4.67 8.70 17.84
N PHE A 93 5.63 9.54 18.19
CA PHE A 93 6.99 9.50 17.68
C PHE A 93 7.84 8.61 18.58
N ASP A 94 8.60 7.68 17.99
CA ASP A 94 9.65 6.98 18.71
C ASP A 94 11.00 7.36 18.16
N ASP A 95 11.89 7.61 19.11
CA ASP A 95 13.30 7.79 18.85
C ASP A 95 13.92 6.43 18.49
N PRO A 96 14.62 6.28 17.35
CA PRO A 96 15.39 5.05 17.08
C PRO A 96 16.43 4.74 18.15
N ASP A 97 16.91 5.75 18.90
CA ASP A 97 17.82 5.56 20.02
C ASP A 97 17.12 4.94 21.25
N ASN A 98 15.80 4.74 21.19
CA ASN A 98 14.99 4.11 22.24
C ASN A 98 14.58 2.66 21.91
N LEU A 99 15.26 2.00 20.96
CA LEU A 99 15.19 0.54 20.78
C LEU A 99 15.65 -0.16 22.06
N GLN A 100 14.80 -1.04 22.62
CA GLN A 100 15.20 -1.83 23.79
C GLN A 100 16.33 -2.81 23.40
N PRO A 101 17.17 -3.30 24.34
CA PRO A 101 18.32 -4.16 24.04
C PRO A 101 18.03 -5.45 23.24
N ASN A 102 16.77 -5.88 23.16
CA ASN A 102 16.31 -7.05 22.40
C ASN A 102 15.52 -6.66 21.12
N GLU A 103 15.58 -5.40 20.70
CA GLU A 103 14.92 -4.89 19.51
C GLU A 103 15.92 -4.63 18.40
N ASN A 104 15.87 -5.48 17.38
CA ASN A 104 16.73 -5.35 16.20
C ASN A 104 16.06 -4.54 15.07
N TYR A 105 14.80 -4.13 15.21
CA TYR A 105 14.13 -3.28 14.24
C TYR A 105 13.00 -2.46 14.86
N ALA A 106 12.61 -1.39 14.18
CA ALA A 106 11.37 -0.66 14.43
C ALA A 106 10.80 -0.08 13.13
N VAL A 107 9.50 0.18 13.12
CA VAL A 107 8.82 0.86 12.02
C VAL A 107 8.05 2.04 12.57
N GLN A 108 8.17 3.18 11.90
CA GLN A 108 7.36 4.34 12.15
C GLN A 108 6.57 4.69 10.89
N ASN A 109 5.26 4.58 10.98
CA ASN A 109 4.36 5.04 9.93
C ASN A 109 4.21 6.56 10.04
N VAL A 110 4.80 7.26 9.09
CA VAL A 110 4.70 8.72 9.00
C VAL A 110 3.32 9.07 8.48
N GLY A 111 2.85 8.42 7.42
CA GLY A 111 1.52 8.61 6.84
C GLY A 111 1.55 8.41 5.32
N HIS A 112 0.39 8.20 4.69
CA HIS A 112 0.31 7.80 3.28
C HIS A 112 1.13 6.53 3.02
N ALA A 113 2.12 6.58 2.12
CA ALA A 113 3.09 5.51 1.86
C ALA A 113 4.47 5.76 2.52
N THR A 114 4.60 6.80 3.37
CA THR A 114 5.86 7.13 4.02
C THR A 114 6.07 6.28 5.28
N GLN A 115 7.03 5.36 5.22
CA GLN A 115 7.47 4.53 6.33
C GLN A 115 8.94 4.84 6.64
N ILE A 116 9.27 4.97 7.93
CA ILE A 116 10.65 4.93 8.40
C ILE A 116 10.89 3.54 8.98
N ILE A 117 11.82 2.79 8.40
CA ILE A 117 12.17 1.44 8.81
C ILE A 117 13.58 1.49 9.40
N TYR A 118 13.66 1.17 10.69
CA TYR A 118 14.89 1.03 11.43
C TYR A 118 15.30 -0.43 11.42
N LEU A 119 16.48 -0.70 10.87
CA LEU A 119 17.18 -1.98 10.93
C LEU A 119 18.50 -1.76 11.67
N PRO A 120 19.18 -2.81 12.16
CA PRO A 120 20.43 -2.65 12.91
C PRO A 120 21.49 -1.88 12.12
N ASN A 121 21.46 -2.04 10.80
CA ASN A 121 22.48 -1.56 9.89
C ASN A 121 22.00 -0.45 8.93
N CYS A 122 20.72 -0.12 8.89
CA CYS A 122 20.19 0.82 7.90
C CYS A 122 18.94 1.50 8.41
N THR A 123 18.85 2.82 8.26
CA THR A 123 17.57 3.54 8.35
C THR A 123 17.05 3.85 6.96
N ILE A 124 15.88 3.30 6.64
CA ILE A 124 15.25 3.37 5.33
C ILE A 124 14.02 4.27 5.41
N LEU A 125 13.84 5.12 4.41
CA LEU A 125 12.66 5.96 4.25
C LEU A 125 11.97 5.64 2.91
N THR A 126 10.70 5.25 2.94
CA THR A 126 9.91 4.97 1.72
C THR A 126 9.09 6.18 1.30
N ASP A 127 8.95 6.44 0.00
CA ASP A 127 8.03 7.42 -0.61
C ASP A 127 7.77 8.69 0.26
N PRO A 128 8.79 9.52 0.50
CA PRO A 128 8.75 10.50 1.58
C PRO A 128 7.88 11.72 1.27
N ILE A 129 6.81 11.88 2.06
CA ILE A 129 5.97 13.07 2.04
C ILE A 129 5.78 13.65 3.43
N PHE A 130 6.25 14.88 3.57
CA PHE A 130 6.21 15.70 4.78
C PHE A 130 5.59 17.08 4.51
N ASN A 131 5.43 17.46 3.24
CA ASN A 131 4.92 18.77 2.87
C ASN A 131 3.41 18.73 2.59
N SER A 132 2.75 19.82 2.96
CA SER A 132 1.31 20.01 2.81
C SER A 132 0.90 20.42 1.39
N MET A 133 1.85 20.76 0.50
CA MET A 133 1.60 21.48 -0.77
C MET A 133 0.65 20.75 -1.75
N LEU A 134 0.32 19.49 -1.50
CA LEU A 134 -0.75 18.79 -2.18
C LEU A 134 -2.15 19.37 -1.86
N TRP A 135 -2.33 20.27 -0.89
CA TRP A 135 -3.61 20.95 -0.56
C TRP A 135 -4.31 21.64 -1.74
N VAL A 136 -3.56 22.05 -2.77
CA VAL A 136 -4.14 22.64 -3.99
C VAL A 136 -4.90 21.58 -4.81
N ILE A 137 -4.61 20.30 -4.62
CA ILE A 137 -5.16 19.15 -5.35
C ILE A 137 -5.90 18.18 -4.41
N TYR A 138 -5.45 18.03 -3.16
CA TYR A 138 -5.91 17.09 -2.14
C TYR A 138 -5.79 17.72 -0.74
N ASP A 139 -6.90 17.87 -0.01
CA ASP A 139 -6.87 18.38 1.37
C ASP A 139 -6.04 17.45 2.28
N GLU A 140 -5.07 18.02 2.99
CA GLU A 140 -4.32 17.31 4.04
C GLU A 140 -5.19 17.17 5.29
N LYS A 141 -5.51 15.93 5.70
CA LYS A 141 -6.45 15.67 6.80
C LYS A 141 -5.78 15.25 8.12
N THR A 142 -4.46 15.09 8.16
CA THR A 142 -3.71 14.67 9.35
C THR A 142 -2.55 15.61 9.68
N GLU A 143 -2.61 16.26 10.85
CA GLU A 143 -1.61 17.26 11.30
C GLU A 143 -0.33 16.63 11.91
N SER A 144 -0.37 15.38 12.35
CA SER A 144 0.68 14.80 13.22
C SER A 144 1.60 13.85 12.45
N HIS A 145 2.66 14.40 11.86
CA HIS A 145 3.79 13.64 11.31
C HIS A 145 5.08 14.14 11.96
N PRO A 146 6.15 13.32 12.09
CA PRO A 146 7.45 13.84 12.52
C PRO A 146 7.85 15.03 11.66
N LYS A 147 8.22 16.13 12.31
CA LYS A 147 8.88 17.24 11.60
C LYS A 147 10.20 16.71 11.04
N ILE A 148 10.56 17.15 9.85
CA ILE A 148 11.83 16.77 9.21
C ILE A 148 13.03 17.02 10.15
N CYS A 149 13.00 18.10 10.93
CA CYS A 149 14.05 18.43 11.91
C CYS A 149 14.24 17.39 13.04
N ASN A 150 13.24 16.52 13.24
CA ASN A 150 13.28 15.44 14.22
C ASN A 150 13.58 14.10 13.57
N LEU A 151 13.77 14.05 12.23
CA LEU A 151 14.12 12.81 11.58
C LEU A 151 15.53 12.39 12.01
N PRO A 152 15.72 11.09 12.26
CA PRO A 152 17.04 10.54 12.46
C PRO A 152 17.81 10.56 11.14
N LYS A 153 19.08 10.14 11.20
CA LYS A 153 19.86 9.94 10.00
C LYS A 153 19.20 8.88 9.12
N ILE A 154 18.93 9.24 7.86
CA ILE A 154 18.40 8.35 6.84
C ILE A 154 19.57 7.91 5.98
N ASP A 155 19.76 6.60 5.82
CA ASP A 155 20.82 6.08 4.96
C ASP A 155 20.34 5.93 3.51
N VAL A 156 19.09 5.52 3.33
CA VAL A 156 18.50 5.20 2.02
C VAL A 156 17.06 5.71 1.92
N VAL A 157 16.73 6.29 0.77
CA VAL A 157 15.37 6.58 0.34
C VAL A 157 14.97 5.58 -0.75
N LEU A 158 13.89 4.85 -0.53
CA LEU A 158 13.30 3.93 -1.51
C LEU A 158 12.06 4.57 -2.14
N ILE A 159 12.02 4.53 -3.46
CA ILE A 159 10.94 5.15 -4.24
C ILE A 159 10.20 4.07 -5.02
N SER A 160 8.88 4.04 -4.92
CA SER A 160 8.04 3.13 -5.71
C SER A 160 7.76 3.68 -7.11
N HIS A 161 7.43 4.96 -7.21
CA HIS A 161 7.15 5.67 -8.47
C HIS A 161 7.14 7.18 -8.28
N ASN A 162 7.16 7.91 -9.40
CA ASN A 162 7.38 9.36 -9.41
C ASN A 162 6.11 10.22 -9.27
N HIS A 163 4.94 9.67 -8.94
CA HIS A 163 3.77 10.50 -8.67
C HIS A 163 4.03 11.46 -7.50
N ARG A 164 3.34 12.61 -7.50
CA ARG A 164 3.62 13.69 -6.54
C ARG A 164 3.27 13.33 -5.09
N ASP A 165 2.35 12.41 -4.90
CA ASP A 165 1.92 11.84 -3.63
C ASP A 165 2.76 10.62 -3.19
N HIS A 166 3.81 10.27 -3.95
CA HIS A 166 4.87 9.34 -3.51
C HIS A 166 6.28 9.97 -3.58
N THR A 167 6.45 11.00 -4.41
CA THR A 167 7.70 11.73 -4.64
C THR A 167 7.45 13.24 -4.52
N ASP A 168 7.55 13.75 -3.30
CA ASP A 168 7.44 15.19 -3.01
C ASP A 168 8.82 15.86 -2.98
N GLU A 169 9.10 16.69 -4.01
CA GLU A 169 10.37 17.39 -4.16
C GLU A 169 10.72 18.25 -2.91
N ALA A 170 9.72 18.93 -2.35
CA ALA A 170 9.94 19.82 -1.22
C ALA A 170 10.35 19.04 0.05
N SER A 171 9.73 17.89 0.31
CA SER A 171 10.10 16.98 1.39
C SER A 171 11.51 16.45 1.20
N LEU A 172 11.82 15.95 0.00
CA LEU A 172 13.13 15.40 -0.34
C LEU A 172 14.25 16.43 -0.18
N ARG A 173 14.08 17.65 -0.70
CA ARG A 173 15.04 18.76 -0.53
C ARG A 173 15.24 19.12 0.94
N LYS A 174 14.16 19.20 1.72
CA LYS A 174 14.25 19.49 3.17
C LYS A 174 14.98 18.38 3.93
N ILE A 175 14.80 17.12 3.55
CA ILE A 175 15.54 15.98 4.14
C ILE A 175 17.04 16.12 3.84
N LEU A 176 17.42 16.44 2.61
CA LEU A 176 18.82 16.68 2.23
C LEU A 176 19.44 17.85 3.01
N LEU A 177 18.69 18.96 3.13
CA LEU A 177 19.12 20.12 3.93
C LEU A 177 19.32 19.76 5.40
N HIS A 178 18.39 19.02 6.01
CA HIS A 178 18.52 18.56 7.38
C HIS A 178 19.75 17.66 7.59
N HIS A 179 20.07 16.78 6.65
CA HIS A 179 21.30 15.98 6.72
C HIS A 179 22.55 16.85 6.69
N ASN A 180 22.59 17.84 5.79
CA ASN A 180 23.69 18.80 5.71
C ASN A 180 23.84 19.61 7.02
N GLU A 181 22.74 20.13 7.56
CA GLU A 181 22.71 20.87 8.84
C GLU A 181 23.23 20.03 10.02
N LYS A 182 22.98 18.71 10.01
CA LYS A 182 23.46 17.76 11.02
C LYS A 182 24.88 17.25 10.75
N GLY A 183 25.51 17.63 9.64
CA GLY A 183 26.81 17.11 9.22
C GLY A 183 26.78 15.62 8.87
N TRP A 184 25.62 15.09 8.48
CA TRP A 184 25.46 13.72 8.02
C TRP A 184 25.63 13.65 6.50
N ASN A 185 26.20 12.56 6.01
CA ASN A 185 26.15 12.24 4.58
C ASN A 185 24.71 12.22 4.08
N ALA A 186 24.51 12.70 2.86
CA ALA A 186 23.21 12.65 2.20
C ALA A 186 22.73 11.18 2.07
N PRO A 187 21.41 10.93 2.22
CA PRO A 187 20.83 9.64 1.92
C PRO A 187 21.04 9.28 0.45
N LYS A 188 21.16 7.98 0.17
CA LYS A 188 21.18 7.44 -1.20
C LYS A 188 19.74 7.28 -1.69
N ALA A 189 19.46 7.58 -2.95
CA ALA A 189 18.15 7.35 -3.55
C ALA A 189 18.18 6.11 -4.45
N PHE A 190 17.33 5.14 -4.17
CA PHE A 190 17.08 4.01 -5.06
C PHE A 190 15.71 4.18 -5.69
N VAL A 191 15.71 4.33 -7.01
CA VAL A 191 14.59 4.86 -7.78
C VAL A 191 14.24 3.95 -8.95
N PRO A 192 13.00 3.98 -9.43
CA PRO A 192 12.63 3.24 -10.63
C PRO A 192 13.45 3.70 -11.83
N MET A 193 13.77 2.75 -12.71
CA MET A 193 14.38 3.03 -14.02
C MET A 193 13.59 4.14 -14.74
N GLY A 194 14.26 5.23 -15.12
CA GLY A 194 13.68 6.42 -15.74
C GLY A 194 13.67 7.67 -14.84
N ASP A 195 13.81 7.52 -13.52
CA ASP A 195 13.71 8.63 -12.56
C ASP A 195 15.06 9.19 -12.08
N LYS A 196 16.22 8.68 -12.53
CA LYS A 196 17.52 9.15 -12.01
C LYS A 196 17.72 10.65 -12.13
N LYS A 197 17.51 11.19 -13.33
CA LYS A 197 17.67 12.63 -13.60
C LYS A 197 16.74 13.49 -12.75
N LEU A 198 15.55 12.98 -12.42
CA LEU A 198 14.61 13.68 -11.55
C LEU A 198 15.21 13.82 -10.14
N PHE A 199 15.74 12.74 -9.57
CA PHE A 199 16.32 12.76 -8.22
C PHE A 199 17.65 13.49 -8.14
N GLU A 200 18.49 13.41 -9.17
CA GLU A 200 19.69 14.26 -9.31
C GLU A 200 19.29 15.75 -9.30
N SER A 201 18.19 16.12 -9.98
CA SER A 201 17.70 17.51 -9.98
C SER A 201 17.20 18.00 -8.60
N PHE A 202 16.81 17.07 -7.72
CA PHE A 202 16.45 17.39 -6.33
C PHE A 202 17.68 17.60 -5.43
N GLY A 203 18.87 17.21 -5.89
CA GLY A 203 20.13 17.38 -5.17
C GLY A 203 20.68 16.10 -4.54
N PHE A 204 20.17 14.92 -4.90
CA PHE A 204 20.78 13.66 -4.47
C PHE A 204 22.10 13.44 -5.21
N GLU A 205 23.15 13.12 -4.45
CA GLU A 205 24.47 12.83 -4.99
C GLU A 205 24.58 11.39 -5.51
N VAL A 206 23.93 10.45 -4.80
CA VAL A 206 23.91 9.03 -5.14
C VAL A 206 22.50 8.60 -5.52
N VAL A 207 22.30 8.33 -6.80
CA VAL A 207 21.03 7.86 -7.35
C VAL A 207 21.26 6.58 -8.16
N ILE A 208 20.65 5.49 -7.71
CA ILE A 208 20.69 4.18 -8.39
C ILE A 208 19.31 3.89 -8.98
N GLU A 209 19.26 3.77 -10.29
CA GLU A 209 18.08 3.27 -11.01
C GLU A 209 18.01 1.75 -10.95
N VAL A 210 16.82 1.24 -10.67
CA VAL A 210 16.57 -0.20 -10.63
C VAL A 210 15.38 -0.59 -11.50
N GLU A 211 15.43 -1.82 -11.99
CA GLU A 211 14.30 -2.48 -12.60
C GLU A 211 13.84 -3.69 -11.77
N TRP A 212 12.70 -4.27 -12.14
CA TRP A 212 12.16 -5.44 -11.46
C TRP A 212 13.21 -6.54 -11.30
N PHE A 213 13.25 -7.11 -10.10
CA PHE A 213 14.16 -8.17 -9.68
C PHE A 213 15.64 -7.76 -9.67
N THR A 214 15.95 -6.46 -9.61
CA THR A 214 17.29 -5.98 -9.24
C THR A 214 17.47 -6.11 -7.72
N LYS A 215 18.59 -6.69 -7.29
CA LYS A 215 18.97 -6.78 -5.87
C LYS A 215 20.09 -5.80 -5.55
N ILE A 216 19.89 -4.94 -4.56
CA ILE A 216 20.90 -4.04 -4.00
C ILE A 216 21.28 -4.56 -2.62
N SER A 217 22.55 -4.89 -2.41
CA SER A 217 23.07 -5.27 -1.10
C SER A 217 23.86 -4.12 -0.50
N LEU A 218 23.41 -3.64 0.66
CA LEU A 218 24.08 -2.64 1.47
C LEU A 218 25.00 -3.34 2.46
N VAL A 219 26.30 -3.34 2.19
CA VAL A 219 27.30 -4.05 3.00
C VAL A 219 27.83 -3.13 4.11
N LYS A 220 28.09 -3.67 5.30
CA LYS A 220 28.79 -2.96 6.38
C LYS A 220 30.23 -3.43 6.51
N GLU A 221 31.02 -2.68 7.26
CA GLU A 221 32.43 -3.01 7.57
C GLU A 221 32.57 -4.37 8.26
N ASN A 222 31.58 -4.78 9.06
CA ASN A 222 31.54 -6.08 9.73
C ASN A 222 31.11 -7.23 8.81
N GLY A 223 30.78 -6.95 7.54
CA GLY A 223 30.37 -7.93 6.54
C GLY A 223 28.87 -8.19 6.43
N ASN A 224 28.05 -7.70 7.38
CA ASN A 224 26.60 -7.87 7.31
C ASN A 224 25.99 -7.11 6.14
N THR A 225 24.93 -7.66 5.55
CA THR A 225 24.19 -6.99 4.48
C THR A 225 22.76 -6.63 4.86
N THR A 226 22.26 -5.58 4.20
CA THR A 226 20.83 -5.32 4.06
C THR A 226 20.51 -5.35 2.57
N ASP A 227 19.74 -6.34 2.18
CA ASP A 227 19.31 -6.57 0.81
C ASP A 227 18.00 -5.86 0.53
N LEU A 228 17.96 -5.16 -0.60
CA LEU A 228 16.84 -4.40 -1.11
C LEU A 228 16.55 -4.92 -2.52
N ILE A 229 15.44 -5.63 -2.66
CA ILE A 229 15.07 -6.29 -3.91
C ILE A 229 13.89 -5.55 -4.51
N CYS A 230 14.07 -5.06 -5.72
CA CYS A 230 12.97 -4.46 -6.47
C CYS A 230 12.00 -5.55 -6.92
N ILE A 231 10.70 -5.35 -6.66
CA ILE A 231 9.62 -6.26 -7.06
C ILE A 231 8.61 -5.56 -7.97
N PRO A 232 7.82 -6.32 -8.74
CA PRO A 232 6.75 -5.76 -9.57
C PRO A 232 5.72 -4.95 -8.78
N ALA A 233 5.30 -3.84 -9.38
CA ALA A 233 4.10 -3.08 -9.00
C ALA A 233 3.38 -2.68 -10.29
N ASP A 234 2.06 -2.58 -10.24
CA ASP A 234 1.24 -2.31 -11.42
C ASP A 234 0.44 -1.02 -11.23
N HIS A 235 1.04 0.06 -11.72
CA HIS A 235 0.51 1.41 -11.65
C HIS A 235 0.95 2.23 -12.87
N ARG A 236 0.68 3.53 -12.85
CA ARG A 236 1.18 4.48 -13.85
C ARG A 236 2.30 5.32 -13.26
N SER A 237 3.27 5.70 -14.08
CA SER A 237 4.21 6.77 -13.75
C SER A 237 3.86 8.05 -14.50
N GLY A 238 4.37 9.18 -14.02
CA GLY A 238 4.30 10.49 -14.66
C GLY A 238 3.94 11.63 -13.69
N ARG A 239 4.60 12.77 -13.84
CA ARG A 239 4.34 13.98 -13.03
C ARG A 239 3.54 15.04 -13.78
N PHE A 240 3.46 14.89 -15.09
CA PHE A 240 2.83 15.78 -16.05
C PHE A 240 2.05 14.97 -17.10
N LEU A 241 1.30 15.65 -17.96
CA LEU A 241 0.54 14.96 -19.02
C LEU A 241 1.45 14.35 -20.11
N SER A 242 2.72 14.80 -20.19
CA SER A 242 3.65 14.47 -21.27
C SER A 242 4.74 13.45 -20.89
N ASP A 243 4.79 13.02 -19.63
CA ASP A 243 5.82 12.11 -19.10
C ASP A 243 5.27 10.78 -18.57
N HIS A 244 4.01 10.46 -18.93
CA HIS A 244 3.40 9.20 -18.57
C HIS A 244 4.22 8.01 -19.04
N HIS A 245 4.39 7.03 -18.14
CA HIS A 245 5.10 5.77 -18.42
C HIS A 245 6.55 5.93 -18.84
N LYS A 246 7.18 7.10 -18.64
CA LYS A 246 8.61 7.29 -18.93
C LYS A 246 9.53 6.70 -17.86
N SER A 247 8.95 6.26 -16.74
CA SER A 247 9.63 5.60 -15.63
C SER A 247 8.89 4.32 -15.24
N LEU A 248 9.61 3.36 -14.68
CA LEU A 248 9.03 2.14 -14.13
C LEU A 248 8.22 2.43 -12.85
N VAL A 249 7.36 1.48 -12.46
CA VAL A 249 6.70 1.43 -11.14
C VAL A 249 7.14 0.15 -10.46
N ILE A 250 7.56 0.25 -9.19
CA ILE A 250 8.16 -0.86 -8.45
C ILE A 250 7.68 -0.91 -7.00
N GLY A 251 7.78 -2.09 -6.40
CA GLY A 251 7.82 -2.27 -4.95
C GLY A 251 9.21 -2.70 -4.49
N TRP A 252 9.34 -2.96 -3.19
CA TRP A 252 10.59 -3.34 -2.53
C TRP A 252 10.40 -4.51 -1.55
N VAL A 253 11.31 -5.47 -1.56
CA VAL A 253 11.54 -6.40 -0.45
C VAL A 253 12.82 -5.99 0.28
N ILE A 254 12.78 -5.94 1.60
CA ILE A 254 13.87 -5.48 2.47
C ILE A 254 14.19 -6.62 3.45
N SER A 255 15.42 -7.11 3.41
CA SER A 255 15.88 -8.23 4.24
C SER A 255 17.29 -7.95 4.75
N ASP A 256 17.49 -7.94 6.07
CA ASP A 256 18.82 -7.79 6.67
C ASP A 256 19.38 -9.13 7.20
N ASP A 257 20.69 -9.31 7.28
CA ASP A 257 21.24 -10.59 7.75
C ASP A 257 20.99 -10.87 9.25
N GLU A 258 20.93 -9.82 10.06
CA GLU A 258 20.93 -9.94 11.52
C GLU A 258 19.51 -10.17 12.08
N GLY A 259 18.53 -9.47 11.51
CA GLY A 259 17.13 -9.46 11.93
C GLY A 259 16.40 -10.75 11.61
N ASP A 260 15.34 -11.00 12.38
CA ASP A 260 14.40 -12.11 12.20
C ASP A 260 13.16 -11.66 11.40
N ILE A 261 13.35 -10.70 10.49
CA ILE A 261 12.26 -10.03 9.77
C ILE A 261 12.57 -9.76 8.31
N ILE A 262 11.52 -9.72 7.49
CA ILE A 262 11.52 -9.25 6.11
C ILE A 262 10.37 -8.24 5.95
N PHE A 263 10.62 -7.13 5.26
CA PHE A 263 9.57 -6.18 4.88
C PHE A 263 9.29 -6.28 3.39
N LYS A 264 8.02 -6.19 3.01
CA LYS A 264 7.57 -5.95 1.65
C LYS A 264 6.88 -4.60 1.61
N PHE A 265 7.25 -3.73 0.68
CA PHE A 265 6.63 -2.45 0.44
C PHE A 265 6.13 -2.40 -1.00
N SER A 266 4.82 -2.45 -1.20
CA SER A 266 4.23 -2.59 -2.54
C SER A 266 4.16 -1.27 -3.33
N GLY A 267 4.46 -0.13 -2.71
CA GLY A 267 4.16 1.18 -3.31
C GLY A 267 2.65 1.38 -3.51
N ASP A 268 2.25 2.12 -4.54
CA ASP A 268 0.87 2.09 -5.02
C ASP A 268 0.75 1.14 -6.21
N THR A 269 -0.25 0.27 -6.19
CA THR A 269 -0.42 -0.80 -7.18
C THR A 269 -1.88 -1.26 -7.21
N ARG A 270 -2.32 -1.72 -8.37
CA ARG A 270 -3.52 -2.57 -8.52
C ARG A 270 -3.20 -4.03 -8.21
N PRO A 271 -4.21 -4.91 -8.11
CA PRO A 271 -3.99 -6.36 -8.04
C PRO A 271 -3.06 -6.82 -9.16
N LEU A 272 -1.96 -7.47 -8.78
CA LEU A 272 -1.04 -8.05 -9.75
C LEU A 272 -1.69 -9.21 -10.49
N THR A 273 -1.20 -9.50 -11.69
CA THR A 273 -1.52 -10.78 -12.34
C THR A 273 -0.96 -11.94 -11.52
N ASP A 274 -1.51 -13.14 -11.70
CA ASP A 274 -1.05 -14.31 -10.95
C ASP A 274 0.43 -14.60 -11.21
N GLU A 275 0.93 -14.36 -12.43
CA GLU A 275 2.34 -14.51 -12.76
C GLU A 275 3.22 -13.56 -11.94
N ASN A 276 2.86 -12.27 -11.89
CA ASN A 276 3.63 -11.27 -11.16
C ASN A 276 3.52 -11.47 -9.65
N GLN A 277 2.34 -11.83 -9.14
CA GLN A 277 2.17 -12.14 -7.72
C GLN A 277 3.01 -13.36 -7.32
N ASN A 278 2.99 -14.44 -8.09
CA ASN A 278 3.82 -15.61 -7.83
C ASN A 278 5.33 -15.28 -7.90
N ALA A 279 5.74 -14.37 -8.79
CA ALA A 279 7.12 -13.91 -8.87
C ALA A 279 7.54 -13.13 -7.61
N VAL A 280 6.68 -12.24 -7.11
CA VAL A 280 6.88 -11.54 -5.83
C VAL A 280 7.03 -12.54 -4.68
N ASP A 281 6.14 -13.53 -4.61
CA ASP A 281 6.16 -14.55 -3.57
C ASP A 281 7.39 -15.46 -3.66
N GLY A 282 7.89 -15.71 -4.88
CA GLY A 282 9.16 -16.38 -5.13
C GLY A 282 10.36 -15.60 -4.62
N VAL A 283 10.37 -14.26 -4.78
CA VAL A 283 11.39 -13.39 -4.18
C VAL A 283 11.36 -13.49 -2.65
N LEU A 284 10.16 -13.39 -2.05
CA LEU A 284 10.01 -13.55 -0.60
C LEU A 284 10.53 -14.91 -0.13
N TRP A 285 10.18 -16.00 -0.82
CA TRP A 285 10.70 -17.33 -0.50
C TRP A 285 12.22 -17.40 -0.60
N ASN A 286 12.82 -16.84 -1.66
CA ASN A 286 14.28 -16.86 -1.82
C ASN A 286 14.96 -16.14 -0.65
N GLU A 287 14.44 -14.98 -0.24
CA GLU A 287 15.02 -14.22 0.87
C GLU A 287 14.77 -14.88 2.23
N ILE A 288 13.64 -15.57 2.43
CA ILE A 288 13.44 -16.46 3.59
C ILE A 288 14.52 -17.56 3.61
N ALA A 289 14.80 -18.18 2.46
CA ALA A 289 15.80 -19.22 2.34
C ALA A 289 17.22 -18.73 2.58
N ASN A 290 17.59 -17.59 2.00
CA ASN A 290 18.89 -16.95 2.21
C ASN A 290 19.09 -16.59 3.69
N LYS A 291 18.09 -15.99 4.34
CA LYS A 291 18.15 -15.66 5.77
C LYS A 291 18.30 -16.91 6.65
N ALA A 292 17.59 -18.00 6.33
CA ALA A 292 17.74 -19.26 7.07
C ALA A 292 19.15 -19.86 6.93
N ASN A 293 19.68 -19.85 5.70
CA ASN A 293 21.03 -20.32 5.39
C ASN A 293 22.11 -19.50 6.13
N ASN A 294 22.00 -18.16 6.11
CA ASN A 294 22.95 -17.27 6.77
C ASN A 294 23.01 -17.50 8.29
N LYS A 295 21.91 -17.96 8.90
CA LYS A 295 21.84 -18.30 10.33
C LYS A 295 22.25 -19.75 10.64
N GLY A 296 22.72 -20.50 9.66
CA GLY A 296 23.11 -21.91 9.82
C GLY A 296 21.96 -22.82 10.26
N LYS A 297 20.71 -22.40 10.05
CA LYS A 297 19.52 -23.18 10.42
C LYS A 297 19.19 -24.12 9.25
N PRO A 298 19.23 -25.45 9.44
CA PRO A 298 19.02 -26.39 8.35
C PRO A 298 17.62 -26.24 7.74
N TYR A 299 17.51 -26.42 6.42
CA TYR A 299 16.29 -26.30 5.61
C TYR A 299 15.12 -27.16 6.12
N LYS A 300 15.40 -28.19 6.94
CA LYS A 300 14.41 -29.09 7.53
C LYS A 300 13.79 -28.58 8.84
N ASP A 301 14.46 -27.68 9.54
CA ASP A 301 14.02 -27.01 10.78
C ASP A 301 13.77 -25.50 10.53
N MET A 302 13.46 -25.17 9.28
CA MET A 302 13.69 -23.85 8.71
C MET A 302 12.78 -22.80 9.33
N PHE A 303 13.41 -21.97 10.15
CA PHE A 303 12.90 -20.72 10.68
C PHE A 303 12.28 -19.86 9.57
N ILE A 304 11.00 -19.52 9.72
CA ILE A 304 10.34 -18.53 8.88
C ILE A 304 10.44 -17.19 9.63
N PRO A 305 11.12 -16.17 9.06
CA PRO A 305 11.16 -14.84 9.65
C PRO A 305 9.76 -14.25 9.69
N ASP A 306 9.57 -13.25 10.54
CA ASP A 306 8.35 -12.46 10.46
C ASP A 306 8.37 -11.65 9.15
N ILE A 307 7.20 -11.46 8.53
CA ILE A 307 7.05 -10.80 7.23
C ILE A 307 6.03 -9.69 7.39
N ILE A 308 6.44 -8.45 7.14
CA ILE A 308 5.55 -7.28 7.20
C ILE A 308 5.36 -6.74 5.79
N CYS A 309 4.14 -6.85 5.27
CA CYS A 309 3.74 -6.32 3.98
C CYS A 309 3.03 -4.97 4.16
N PHE A 310 3.67 -3.88 3.72
CA PHE A 310 3.05 -2.58 3.54
C PHE A 310 2.29 -2.57 2.22
N GLU A 311 0.97 -2.63 2.29
CA GLU A 311 0.10 -2.74 1.13
C GLU A 311 -0.73 -1.47 0.95
N PRO A 312 -0.82 -0.91 -0.26
CA PRO A 312 -1.73 0.18 -0.52
C PRO A 312 -3.16 -0.31 -0.29
N SER A 313 -4.04 0.62 0.04
CA SER A 313 -5.44 0.32 0.28
C SER A 313 -6.35 1.34 -0.40
N GLY A 314 -5.91 1.75 -1.59
CA GLY A 314 -6.56 2.75 -2.43
C GLY A 314 -7.84 2.25 -3.08
N PRO A 315 -8.54 3.10 -3.83
CA PRO A 315 -9.20 4.27 -3.34
C PRO A 315 -10.56 3.96 -2.68
N ASN A 316 -11.31 4.99 -2.29
CA ASN A 316 -12.65 4.85 -1.74
C ASN A 316 -13.49 3.96 -2.69
N TYR A 317 -14.28 3.02 -2.17
CA TYR A 317 -15.13 2.10 -2.95
C TYR A 317 -16.13 2.83 -3.89
N THR A 318 -16.24 4.16 -3.77
CA THR A 318 -16.93 5.05 -4.70
C THR A 318 -16.18 5.33 -6.00
N ARG A 319 -14.93 4.85 -6.14
CA ARG A 319 -14.03 5.09 -7.28
C ARG A 319 -13.67 3.78 -8.00
N CYS A 320 -14.69 3.08 -8.49
CA CYS A 320 -14.49 1.89 -9.34
C CYS A 320 -13.64 2.20 -10.58
N ASP A 321 -13.58 3.45 -11.03
CA ASP A 321 -12.73 3.93 -12.11
C ASP A 321 -11.22 3.86 -11.80
N MET A 322 -10.84 3.69 -10.54
CA MET A 322 -9.43 3.61 -10.13
C MET A 322 -8.94 2.17 -9.91
N SER A 323 -9.80 1.15 -10.00
CA SER A 323 -9.39 -0.27 -9.87
C SER A 323 -8.37 -0.69 -10.92
N VAL A 324 -8.33 0.01 -12.06
CA VAL A 324 -7.31 -0.15 -13.10
C VAL A 324 -5.91 0.29 -12.66
N THR A 325 -5.77 0.93 -11.50
CA THR A 325 -4.48 1.48 -11.04
C THR A 325 -4.22 1.23 -9.55
N HIS A 326 -5.24 0.92 -8.76
CA HIS A 326 -5.14 0.77 -7.31
C HIS A 326 -5.86 -0.50 -6.85
N GLN A 327 -5.33 -1.14 -5.81
CA GLN A 327 -5.96 -2.23 -5.09
C GLN A 327 -6.65 -1.74 -3.82
N SER A 328 -7.72 -2.43 -3.43
CA SER A 328 -8.54 -2.04 -2.29
C SER A 328 -8.02 -2.50 -0.95
N ALA A 329 -8.58 -1.92 0.13
CA ALA A 329 -8.36 -2.41 1.48
C ALA A 329 -8.81 -3.88 1.67
N SER A 330 -9.89 -4.32 1.02
CA SER A 330 -10.35 -5.71 1.12
C SER A 330 -9.41 -6.65 0.37
N TYR A 331 -8.97 -6.30 -0.84
CA TYR A 331 -7.96 -7.06 -1.56
C TYR A 331 -6.67 -7.17 -0.75
N SER A 332 -6.13 -6.06 -0.24
CA SER A 332 -4.92 -6.05 0.59
C SER A 332 -5.05 -6.92 1.84
N ALA A 333 -6.22 -6.93 2.48
CA ALA A 333 -6.49 -7.79 3.64
C ALA A 333 -6.51 -9.28 3.28
N LEU A 334 -6.93 -9.61 2.05
CA LEU A 334 -7.03 -10.99 1.56
C LEU A 334 -5.71 -11.45 0.92
N LEU A 335 -4.89 -10.54 0.40
CA LEU A 335 -3.64 -10.82 -0.32
C LEU A 335 -2.68 -11.67 0.51
N LYS A 336 -2.55 -11.38 1.82
CA LYS A 336 -1.70 -12.16 2.73
C LYS A 336 -2.00 -13.67 2.74
N PHE A 337 -3.23 -14.07 2.42
CA PHE A 337 -3.58 -15.49 2.35
C PHE A 337 -3.04 -16.14 1.10
N VAL A 338 -3.05 -15.43 -0.03
CA VAL A 338 -2.42 -15.87 -1.28
C VAL A 338 -0.91 -15.94 -1.11
N GLU A 339 -0.29 -14.89 -0.55
CA GLU A 339 1.17 -14.86 -0.30
C GLU A 339 1.61 -16.00 0.61
N ALA A 340 0.89 -16.21 1.73
CA ALA A 340 1.24 -17.28 2.65
C ALA A 340 1.07 -18.68 2.03
N GLN A 341 0.11 -18.85 1.12
CA GLN A 341 -0.06 -20.11 0.39
C GLN A 341 1.05 -20.34 -0.62
N ASN A 342 1.41 -19.33 -1.39
CA ASN A 342 2.49 -19.43 -2.36
C ASN A 342 3.83 -19.70 -1.67
N ILE A 343 4.14 -18.95 -0.61
CA ILE A 343 5.33 -19.18 0.24
C ILE A 343 5.30 -20.60 0.84
N ALA A 344 4.15 -21.04 1.36
CA ALA A 344 4.02 -22.39 1.89
C ALA A 344 4.23 -23.47 0.81
N HIS A 345 3.74 -23.22 -0.40
CA HIS A 345 3.93 -24.12 -1.53
C HIS A 345 5.40 -24.23 -1.93
N PHE A 346 6.10 -23.10 -2.09
CA PHE A 346 7.53 -23.09 -2.43
C PHE A 346 8.40 -23.78 -1.37
N GLY A 347 8.03 -23.61 -0.09
CA GLY A 347 8.74 -24.22 1.02
C GLY A 347 8.29 -25.61 1.43
N ASN A 348 7.25 -26.17 0.79
CA ASN A 348 6.56 -27.37 1.25
C ASN A 348 6.19 -27.30 2.76
N ARG A 349 5.55 -26.20 3.15
CA ARG A 349 5.17 -25.85 4.53
C ARG A 349 3.67 -25.89 4.75
N ASN A 350 3.29 -25.84 6.01
CA ASN A 350 1.90 -25.64 6.38
C ASN A 350 1.52 -24.15 6.21
N VAL A 351 0.44 -23.89 5.47
CA VAL A 351 -0.05 -22.52 5.22
C VAL A 351 -0.30 -21.74 6.52
N MET A 352 -0.82 -22.41 7.56
CA MET A 352 -1.08 -21.76 8.85
C MET A 352 0.20 -21.32 9.55
N GLU A 353 1.28 -22.08 9.41
CA GLU A 353 2.59 -21.71 9.95
C GLU A 353 3.10 -20.42 9.32
N VAL A 354 2.99 -20.30 7.99
CA VAL A 354 3.37 -19.09 7.24
C VAL A 354 2.43 -17.92 7.58
N LEU A 355 1.12 -18.16 7.63
CA LEU A 355 0.13 -17.13 7.96
C LEU A 355 0.34 -16.48 9.33
N GLU A 356 0.89 -17.22 10.30
CA GLU A 356 1.24 -16.68 11.61
C GLU A 356 2.46 -15.74 11.57
N LYS A 357 3.22 -15.78 10.47
CA LYS A 357 4.41 -14.97 10.22
C LYS A 357 4.15 -13.77 9.32
N VAL A 358 3.10 -13.80 8.50
CA VAL A 358 2.75 -12.71 7.58
C VAL A 358 1.78 -11.72 8.21
N GLN A 359 2.18 -10.46 8.22
CA GLN A 359 1.41 -9.31 8.66
C GLN A 359 1.20 -8.32 7.51
N THR A 360 0.01 -7.73 7.43
CA THR A 360 -0.29 -6.65 6.48
C THR A 360 -0.50 -5.34 7.23
N VAL A 361 0.26 -4.32 6.86
CA VAL A 361 0.08 -2.93 7.28
C VAL A 361 -0.50 -2.17 6.10
N MET A 362 -1.72 -1.66 6.26
CA MET A 362 -2.35 -0.85 5.23
C MET A 362 -1.73 0.55 5.19
N MET A 363 -1.39 1.00 3.99
CA MET A 363 -0.86 2.33 3.71
C MET A 363 -1.68 3.00 2.59
N HIS A 364 -1.25 4.17 2.12
CA HIS A 364 -1.96 4.96 1.11
C HIS A 364 -3.31 5.52 1.61
N GLN A 365 -3.39 5.79 2.91
CA GLN A 365 -4.54 6.39 3.61
C GLN A 365 -4.11 7.61 4.44
N ASN A 366 -5.08 8.37 4.95
CA ASN A 366 -4.96 9.40 6.00
C ASN A 366 -4.28 10.73 5.64
N LYS A 367 -3.47 10.82 4.58
CA LYS A 367 -2.76 12.06 4.25
C LYS A 367 -3.42 12.89 3.15
N PHE A 368 -3.79 12.28 2.04
CA PHE A 368 -4.38 12.94 0.88
C PHE A 368 -5.72 12.32 0.50
N GLU A 369 -6.62 13.13 -0.08
CA GLU A 369 -7.91 12.68 -0.60
C GLU A 369 -7.77 11.94 -1.94
N LEU A 370 -7.07 10.80 -1.91
CA LEU A 370 -6.81 9.93 -3.06
C LEU A 370 -7.53 8.57 -2.94
N GLY A 371 -7.96 8.19 -1.73
CA GLY A 371 -8.60 6.90 -1.43
C GLY A 371 -9.60 6.95 -0.29
N PRO A 372 -9.92 5.83 0.42
CA PRO A 372 -10.89 5.88 1.52
C PRO A 372 -10.53 7.05 2.41
N ASP A 373 -11.47 7.99 2.57
CA ASP A 373 -11.22 9.37 2.94
C ASP A 373 -10.52 9.45 4.31
N ARG A 374 -10.57 8.37 5.10
CA ARG A 374 -10.18 8.24 6.51
C ARG A 374 -9.86 6.79 6.89
N PHE A 375 -9.02 6.60 7.90
CA PHE A 375 -8.72 5.31 8.55
C PHE A 375 -9.98 4.47 8.85
N ASN A 376 -11.05 5.11 9.32
CA ASN A 376 -12.31 4.44 9.62
C ASN A 376 -13.01 3.82 8.40
N GLU A 377 -12.70 4.27 7.18
CA GLU A 377 -13.26 3.72 5.95
C GLU A 377 -12.56 2.42 5.53
N GLY A 378 -11.23 2.34 5.63
CA GLY A 378 -10.50 1.08 5.47
C GLY A 378 -10.98 0.03 6.49
N LEU A 379 -11.15 0.46 7.74
CA LEU A 379 -11.74 -0.37 8.79
C LEU A 379 -13.19 -0.80 8.45
N PHE A 380 -13.98 0.07 7.84
CA PHE A 380 -15.34 -0.26 7.39
C PHE A 380 -15.34 -1.31 6.25
N VAL A 381 -14.40 -1.22 5.30
CA VAL A 381 -14.25 -2.20 4.23
C VAL A 381 -13.89 -3.57 4.81
N VAL A 382 -12.89 -3.63 5.69
CA VAL A 382 -12.51 -4.88 6.35
C VAL A 382 -13.67 -5.45 7.21
N LYS A 383 -14.44 -4.57 7.88
CA LYS A 383 -15.68 -4.96 8.59
C LYS A 383 -16.67 -5.65 7.66
N LYS A 384 -16.93 -5.05 6.49
CA LYS A 384 -17.87 -5.58 5.52
C LYS A 384 -17.38 -6.88 4.91
N LEU A 385 -16.08 -6.97 4.61
CA LEU A 385 -15.43 -8.20 4.16
C LEU A 385 -15.70 -9.36 5.12
N ILE A 386 -15.46 -9.16 6.42
CA ILE A 386 -15.70 -10.18 7.46
C ILE A 386 -17.14 -10.71 7.42
N LEU A 387 -18.13 -9.83 7.31
CA LEU A 387 -19.53 -10.23 7.26
C LEU A 387 -19.89 -10.97 5.97
N LEU A 388 -19.24 -10.61 4.86
CA LEU A 388 -19.46 -11.27 3.58
C LEU A 388 -18.77 -12.64 3.53
N LEU A 389 -17.64 -12.82 4.21
CA LEU A 389 -16.97 -14.12 4.33
C LEU A 389 -17.76 -15.14 5.19
N GLU A 390 -18.72 -14.70 6.00
CA GLU A 390 -19.66 -15.61 6.71
C GLU A 390 -20.72 -16.21 5.78
N LYS A 391 -20.93 -15.60 4.62
CA LYS A 391 -21.97 -16.02 3.67
C LYS A 391 -21.48 -17.15 2.81
N ASP A 392 -22.39 -18.07 2.48
CA ASP A 392 -22.11 -19.07 1.46
C ASP A 392 -22.16 -18.48 0.04
N HIS A 393 -21.76 -19.28 -0.93
CA HIS A 393 -21.68 -18.87 -2.34
C HIS A 393 -23.04 -18.41 -2.90
N GLU A 394 -24.13 -19.11 -2.55
CA GLU A 394 -25.47 -18.81 -3.07
C GLU A 394 -26.00 -17.49 -2.48
N GLU A 395 -25.74 -17.25 -1.19
CA GLU A 395 -26.03 -15.97 -0.54
C GLU A 395 -25.25 -14.81 -1.14
N LEU A 396 -23.96 -15.01 -1.44
CA LEU A 396 -23.11 -14.00 -2.08
C LEU A 396 -23.60 -13.66 -3.49
N GLU A 397 -23.98 -14.65 -4.29
CA GLU A 397 -24.55 -14.44 -5.63
C GLU A 397 -25.87 -13.65 -5.58
N LYS A 398 -26.77 -14.01 -4.65
CA LYS A 398 -28.03 -13.28 -4.45
C LYS A 398 -27.80 -11.83 -4.08
N GLU A 399 -26.82 -11.57 -3.21
CA GLU A 399 -26.45 -10.23 -2.80
C GLU A 399 -25.80 -9.45 -3.95
N LEU A 400 -24.90 -10.07 -4.71
CA LEU A 400 -24.29 -9.46 -5.89
C LEU A 400 -25.37 -9.06 -6.91
N ALA A 401 -26.27 -9.98 -7.26
CA ALA A 401 -27.36 -9.72 -8.21
C ALA A 401 -28.30 -8.59 -7.74
N LYS A 402 -28.57 -8.53 -6.43
CA LYS A 402 -29.36 -7.45 -5.82
C LYS A 402 -28.65 -6.10 -5.93
N GLU A 403 -27.35 -6.05 -5.64
CA GLU A 403 -26.57 -4.81 -5.76
C GLU A 403 -26.41 -4.36 -7.22
N GLU A 404 -26.17 -5.29 -8.15
CA GLU A 404 -26.14 -5.00 -9.59
C GLU A 404 -27.48 -4.47 -10.11
N SER A 405 -28.60 -5.01 -9.63
CA SER A 405 -29.94 -4.55 -10.00
C SER A 405 -30.19 -3.12 -9.50
N LYS A 406 -29.74 -2.80 -8.28
CA LYS A 406 -29.77 -1.41 -7.78
C LYS A 406 -28.89 -0.51 -8.63
N LEU A 407 -27.65 -0.92 -8.94
CA LEU A 407 -26.73 -0.17 -9.79
C LEU A 407 -27.36 0.13 -11.16
N LYS A 408 -27.99 -0.85 -11.81
CA LYS A 408 -28.67 -0.68 -13.09
C LYS A 408 -29.85 0.30 -13.02
N LEU A 409 -30.67 0.23 -11.96
CA LEU A 409 -31.78 1.16 -11.74
C LEU A 409 -31.30 2.62 -11.59
N ASN A 410 -30.10 2.79 -11.03
CA ASN A 410 -29.48 4.07 -10.73
C ASN A 410 -28.63 4.63 -11.89
N LEU A 411 -28.16 3.73 -12.77
CA LEU A 411 -27.38 4.03 -13.96
C LEU A 411 -28.25 4.17 -15.22
N ASP A 412 -29.58 4.29 -15.12
CA ASP A 412 -30.46 4.67 -16.24
C ASP A 412 -30.27 6.16 -16.65
N LYS A 413 -29.01 6.46 -16.96
CA LYS A 413 -28.46 7.69 -17.51
C LYS A 413 -28.92 7.90 -18.94
N ASN A 414 -29.52 6.92 -19.61
CA ASN A 414 -30.06 7.08 -20.96
C ASN A 414 -31.35 7.91 -20.96
N ALA A 415 -32.13 7.89 -19.88
CA ALA A 415 -33.21 8.84 -19.65
C ALA A 415 -32.68 10.28 -19.39
N LEU A 416 -31.61 10.43 -18.60
CA LEU A 416 -30.98 11.72 -18.28
C LEU A 416 -30.17 12.34 -19.43
N LYS A 417 -29.50 11.53 -20.26
CA LYS A 417 -28.73 11.97 -21.45
C LYS A 417 -29.61 12.59 -22.55
N LYS A 418 -30.92 12.33 -22.54
CA LYS A 418 -31.89 12.96 -23.46
C LYS A 418 -32.17 14.43 -23.11
N LEU A 419 -31.83 14.88 -21.89
CA LEU A 419 -32.04 16.26 -21.43
C LEU A 419 -30.84 17.17 -21.75
N THR A 420 -30.63 17.47 -23.04
CA THR A 420 -29.76 18.52 -23.60
C THR A 420 -28.23 18.48 -23.37
N PHE A 421 -27.47 18.98 -24.35
CA PHE A 421 -25.99 18.98 -24.40
C PHE A 421 -25.31 19.77 -23.26
N LEU A 422 -25.98 20.80 -22.73
CA LEU A 422 -25.48 21.68 -21.67
C LEU A 422 -25.51 21.07 -20.26
N SER A 423 -26.31 20.03 -20.03
CA SER A 423 -26.46 19.40 -18.70
C SER A 423 -25.44 18.29 -18.42
N ARG A 424 -24.69 17.84 -19.43
CA ARG A 424 -23.75 16.71 -19.32
C ARG A 424 -22.66 16.90 -18.25
N PRO A 425 -22.03 18.09 -18.11
CA PRO A 425 -21.07 18.35 -17.04
C PRO A 425 -21.71 18.40 -15.64
N LEU A 426 -22.98 18.81 -15.54
CA LEU A 426 -23.75 18.85 -14.30
C LEU A 426 -24.19 17.44 -13.87
N ILE A 427 -24.58 16.58 -14.82
CA ILE A 427 -25.02 15.20 -14.57
C ILE A 427 -23.85 14.29 -14.15
N SER A 428 -22.61 14.57 -14.59
CA SER A 428 -21.42 13.89 -14.07
C SER A 428 -21.05 14.28 -12.64
N VAL A 429 -21.63 15.36 -12.11
CA VAL A 429 -21.33 15.93 -10.78
C VAL A 429 -22.53 15.78 -9.83
N LEU A 430 -23.72 15.46 -10.35
CA LEU A 430 -24.86 15.03 -9.52
C LEU A 430 -24.42 13.82 -8.69
N PRO A 431 -24.62 13.83 -7.36
CA PRO A 431 -24.14 12.75 -6.54
C PRO A 431 -24.87 11.48 -6.98
N ALA A 432 -24.10 10.44 -7.27
CA ALA A 432 -24.63 9.08 -7.21
C ALA A 432 -25.00 8.82 -5.74
N HIS A 433 -26.12 9.39 -5.27
CA HIS A 433 -26.68 9.19 -3.94
C HIS A 433 -27.18 7.76 -3.71
N THR A 434 -27.00 6.93 -4.73
CA THR A 434 -27.28 5.51 -4.76
C THR A 434 -26.19 4.83 -3.97
N SER A 435 -26.55 4.67 -2.69
CA SER A 435 -25.71 4.64 -1.51
C SER A 435 -24.30 4.12 -1.74
N LEU A 436 -23.31 4.88 -1.26
CA LEU A 436 -21.95 4.44 -0.93
C LEU A 436 -21.85 2.93 -0.57
N ILE A 437 -22.81 2.42 0.21
CA ILE A 437 -22.92 1.03 0.66
C ILE A 437 -23.09 0.00 -0.49
N VAL A 438 -23.81 0.34 -1.57
CA VAL A 438 -24.10 -0.54 -2.73
C VAL A 438 -22.82 -0.80 -3.53
N HIS A 439 -22.07 0.26 -3.82
CA HIS A 439 -20.80 0.15 -4.56
C HIS A 439 -19.74 -0.62 -3.76
N ALA A 440 -19.62 -0.36 -2.45
CA ALA A 440 -18.73 -1.11 -1.57
C ALA A 440 -19.03 -2.60 -1.56
N LYS A 441 -20.32 -2.96 -1.45
CA LYS A 441 -20.72 -4.35 -1.29
C LYS A 441 -20.47 -5.16 -2.57
N ASN A 442 -20.85 -4.64 -3.73
CA ASN A 442 -20.61 -5.32 -5.01
C ASN A 442 -19.12 -5.58 -5.22
N PHE A 443 -18.29 -4.56 -5.00
CA PHE A 443 -16.86 -4.62 -5.17
C PHE A 443 -16.18 -5.63 -4.24
N ILE A 444 -16.52 -5.64 -2.94
CA ILE A 444 -15.97 -6.63 -1.98
C ILE A 444 -16.40 -8.06 -2.35
N ILE A 445 -17.65 -8.26 -2.79
CA ILE A 445 -18.12 -9.59 -3.21
C ILE A 445 -17.33 -10.08 -4.44
N GLN A 446 -17.05 -9.21 -5.40
CA GLN A 446 -16.22 -9.54 -6.56
C GLN A 446 -14.81 -9.97 -6.15
N GLU A 447 -14.16 -9.23 -5.24
CA GLU A 447 -12.83 -9.61 -4.75
C GLU A 447 -12.84 -10.93 -3.96
N ILE A 448 -13.89 -11.23 -3.21
CA ILE A 448 -14.07 -12.54 -2.57
C ILE A 448 -14.12 -13.62 -3.65
N PHE A 449 -14.90 -13.43 -4.71
CA PHE A 449 -14.98 -14.40 -5.81
C PHE A 449 -13.67 -14.55 -6.59
N GLU A 450 -12.90 -13.47 -6.75
CA GLU A 450 -11.59 -13.50 -7.41
C GLU A 450 -10.54 -14.23 -6.57
N ILE A 451 -10.55 -14.02 -5.24
CA ILE A 451 -9.52 -14.59 -4.38
C ILE A 451 -9.84 -16.00 -3.89
N THR A 452 -11.11 -16.34 -3.63
CA THR A 452 -11.50 -17.64 -3.07
C THR A 452 -10.93 -18.83 -3.86
N PRO A 453 -10.94 -18.84 -5.21
CA PRO A 453 -10.31 -19.91 -6.00
C PRO A 453 -8.81 -20.04 -5.77
N LYS A 454 -8.13 -18.95 -5.38
CA LYS A 454 -6.69 -18.92 -5.10
C LYS A 454 -6.34 -19.50 -3.73
N LEU A 455 -7.32 -19.73 -2.85
CA LEU A 455 -7.09 -20.06 -1.45
C LEU A 455 -6.90 -21.57 -1.15
N GLN A 456 -6.62 -22.42 -2.13
CA GLN A 456 -6.16 -23.84 -2.04
C GLN A 456 -6.44 -24.59 -0.70
N GLY A 457 -7.70 -24.66 -0.26
CA GLY A 457 -8.11 -25.43 0.94
C GLY A 457 -8.32 -24.63 2.23
N LEU A 458 -8.13 -23.31 2.21
CA LEU A 458 -8.72 -22.41 3.20
C LEU A 458 -10.12 -22.00 2.71
N ASP A 459 -11.16 -22.53 3.35
CA ASP A 459 -12.52 -22.05 3.09
C ASP A 459 -12.75 -20.65 3.66
N SER A 460 -13.81 -19.99 3.21
CA SER A 460 -14.18 -18.63 3.64
C SER A 460 -14.35 -18.53 5.16
N ALA A 461 -14.83 -19.58 5.82
CA ALA A 461 -14.98 -19.61 7.27
C ALA A 461 -13.63 -19.56 7.99
N LYS A 462 -12.64 -20.30 7.50
CA LYS A 462 -11.28 -20.31 8.05
C LYS A 462 -10.55 -18.99 7.80
N VAL A 463 -10.69 -18.43 6.60
CA VAL A 463 -10.18 -17.09 6.26
C VAL A 463 -10.76 -16.07 7.25
N ASN A 464 -12.07 -16.12 7.48
CA ASN A 464 -12.75 -15.22 8.39
C ASN A 464 -12.27 -15.37 9.84
N GLU A 465 -12.18 -16.61 10.34
CA GLU A 465 -11.65 -16.90 11.67
C GLU A 465 -10.25 -16.29 11.87
N ILE A 466 -9.37 -16.45 10.88
CA ILE A 466 -7.99 -15.94 10.92
C ILE A 466 -7.97 -14.42 10.84
N LEU A 467 -8.79 -13.81 9.98
CA LEU A 467 -8.89 -12.36 9.85
C LEU A 467 -9.41 -11.73 11.16
N ILE A 468 -10.42 -12.33 11.77
CA ILE A 468 -10.93 -11.93 13.10
C ILE A 468 -9.86 -12.13 14.16
N LYS A 469 -9.16 -13.27 14.17
CA LYS A 469 -8.04 -13.54 15.09
C LYS A 469 -6.96 -12.48 14.94
N TYR A 470 -6.61 -12.10 13.71
CA TYR A 470 -5.64 -11.06 13.42
C TYR A 470 -6.07 -9.70 13.98
N LEU A 471 -7.33 -9.30 13.76
CA LEU A 471 -7.87 -8.04 14.29
C LEU A 471 -8.01 -8.02 15.82
N LYS A 472 -8.32 -9.16 16.44
CA LYS A 472 -8.41 -9.31 17.91
C LYS A 472 -7.04 -9.41 18.57
N ILE A 473 -6.12 -10.13 17.95
CA ILE A 473 -4.78 -10.45 18.44
C ILE A 473 -3.80 -9.50 17.76
N ASN A 474 -3.96 -8.20 18.01
CA ASN A 474 -2.93 -7.20 17.73
C ASN A 474 -1.75 -7.29 18.75
N LYS A 475 -1.52 -8.48 19.33
CA LYS A 475 -0.53 -8.74 20.39
C LYS A 475 0.75 -9.43 19.92
N LYS A 476 0.78 -10.07 18.74
CA LYS A 476 1.99 -10.80 18.28
C LYS A 476 3.06 -9.86 17.69
N PHE A 477 2.65 -8.79 17.02
CA PHE A 477 3.54 -7.83 16.36
C PHE A 477 3.40 -6.42 16.93
N LEU A 478 3.40 -6.39 18.25
CA LEU A 478 3.24 -5.20 19.05
C LEU A 478 4.24 -4.09 18.69
N LYS A 479 5.41 -4.35 18.10
CA LYS A 479 6.41 -3.29 17.79
C LYS A 479 5.98 -2.24 16.75
N ILE A 480 5.17 -2.62 15.76
CA ILE A 480 4.61 -1.68 14.77
C ILE A 480 3.54 -0.77 15.45
N GLY A 481 3.07 -1.12 16.66
CA GLY A 481 1.93 -0.51 17.35
C GLY A 481 2.11 -0.10 18.82
N GLU A 482 3.06 -0.60 19.60
CA GLU A 482 3.32 -0.24 21.02
C GLU A 482 3.98 1.12 21.14
N ARG A 483 4.69 1.43 20.08
CA ARG A 483 5.23 2.71 19.67
C ARG A 483 4.12 3.72 19.34
N MET A 484 2.94 3.21 19.01
CA MET A 484 1.72 4.00 18.91
C MET A 484 1.10 4.24 20.31
N SER A 485 0.51 5.41 20.54
CA SER A 485 -0.19 5.79 21.75
C SER A 485 -1.28 4.76 22.13
N PRO A 486 -1.61 4.60 23.42
CA PRO A 486 -2.71 3.73 23.85
C PRO A 486 -4.05 4.01 23.15
N LYS A 487 -4.23 5.23 22.64
CA LYS A 487 -5.38 5.68 21.86
C LYS A 487 -5.32 5.16 20.42
N GLN A 488 -4.14 5.19 19.78
CA GLN A 488 -3.88 4.56 18.46
C GLN A 488 -4.16 3.06 18.49
N LEU A 489 -3.67 2.36 19.52
CA LEU A 489 -3.94 0.95 19.71
C LEU A 489 -5.44 0.67 19.90
N LYS A 490 -6.16 1.56 20.60
CA LYS A 490 -7.60 1.43 20.84
C LYS A 490 -8.44 1.73 19.59
N THR A 491 -8.01 2.63 18.71
CA THR A 491 -8.64 2.87 17.39
C THR A 491 -8.35 1.77 16.38
N LEU A 492 -7.19 1.11 16.49
CA LEU A 492 -6.83 -0.10 15.74
C LEU A 492 -7.50 -1.38 16.29
N GLN A 493 -7.93 -1.37 17.54
CA GLN A 493 -8.65 -2.48 18.16
C GLN A 493 -10.11 -2.50 17.75
N PHE A 494 -10.53 -3.64 17.22
CA PHE A 494 -11.87 -3.84 16.71
C PHE A 494 -12.81 -4.28 17.85
N ASP A 495 -13.76 -3.42 18.24
CA ASP A 495 -14.84 -3.82 19.14
C ASP A 495 -15.95 -4.55 18.35
N ILE A 496 -15.90 -5.88 18.42
CA ILE A 496 -16.87 -6.77 17.76
C ILE A 496 -18.28 -6.59 18.30
N GLU A 497 -18.45 -6.25 19.57
CA GLU A 497 -19.77 -6.04 20.17
C GLU A 497 -20.37 -4.71 19.69
N LEU A 498 -19.54 -3.69 19.48
CA LEU A 498 -19.97 -2.44 18.85
C LEU A 498 -20.41 -2.66 17.39
N VAL A 499 -19.71 -3.53 16.66
CA VAL A 499 -20.06 -3.91 15.28
C VAL A 499 -21.35 -4.73 15.23
N LYS A 500 -21.52 -5.73 16.10
CA LYS A 500 -22.78 -6.48 16.23
C LYS A 500 -23.97 -5.55 16.55
N LYS A 501 -23.77 -4.55 17.40
CA LYS A 501 -24.79 -3.55 17.75
C LYS A 501 -25.18 -2.63 16.58
N TYR A 502 -24.27 -2.38 15.65
CA TYR A 502 -24.53 -1.63 14.41
C TYR A 502 -25.21 -2.50 13.33
N ILE A 503 -24.91 -3.80 13.28
CA ILE A 503 -25.53 -4.75 12.34
C ILE A 503 -26.97 -5.10 12.76
N THR A 504 -27.21 -5.25 14.06
CA THR A 504 -28.52 -5.63 14.62
C THR A 504 -29.51 -4.47 14.68
N LYS A 505 -29.07 -3.22 14.53
CA LYS A 505 -29.99 -2.10 14.34
C LYS A 505 -30.49 -2.07 12.90
N GLU A 506 -31.48 -2.92 12.65
CA GLU A 506 -32.39 -2.83 11.51
C GLU A 506 -32.98 -1.41 11.39
N LYS A 507 -32.47 -0.66 10.42
CA LYS A 507 -33.15 0.23 9.46
C LYS A 507 -32.11 1.23 8.95
N PHE A 508 -31.52 0.89 7.80
CA PHE A 508 -30.66 1.78 7.01
C PHE A 508 -31.46 2.92 6.38
#